data_AF-A0A6A6PDV8-F1
#
_entry.id   AF-A0A6A6PDV8-F1
#
_cell.length_a   1.000
_cell.length_b   1.000
_cell.length_c   1.000
_cell.angle_alpha   90.00
_cell.angle_beta   90.00
_cell.angle_gamma   90.00
#
_symmetry.space_group_name_H-M   'P 1'
#
loop_
_entity.id
_entity.type
_entity.pdbx_description
1 polymer ?
#
loop_
_entity_poly.entity_id
_entity_poly.type
_entity_poly.pdbx_seq_one_letter_code
_entity_poly.pdbx_strand_id
1 'polypeptide(L)'
;MRYAQLLAFALAAIQWVKADDDTPAHGEEESEEMGPVAFMWPEDREWSASDDNTAPCGSSEEPGERTQFPLTRGALALVIQDDSWNVDVSIAYQNDPSENSDFETLITTRIAELDPGHACYSVPDPPRDVIDGTNATIQLRYTSDFDTDTNETFYACADITYVSSARFDTEIPCFNVTSDNFTASDDDEDEEDAAGSLRSNTGTVGLVAGFVALGSWLLL
;
A
#
# COMPACT_ATOMS: atom_id res chain seq x y z
N MET A 1 26.88 -13.70 -75.95
CA MET A 1 28.05 -13.30 -75.15
C MET A 1 27.63 -12.17 -74.22
N ARG A 2 27.80 -12.38 -72.91
CA ARG A 2 27.97 -11.37 -71.83
C ARG A 2 26.70 -10.60 -71.39
N TYR A 3 26.17 -10.93 -70.20
CA TYR A 3 26.37 -10.24 -68.88
C TYR A 3 25.69 -8.84 -68.89
N ALA A 4 24.82 -8.43 -67.97
CA ALA A 4 24.64 -8.82 -66.57
C ALA A 4 23.21 -8.50 -66.08
N GLN A 5 22.75 -9.28 -65.12
CA GLN A 5 21.58 -9.06 -64.28
C GLN A 5 21.85 -7.91 -63.31
N LEU A 6 20.90 -6.99 -63.14
CA LEU A 6 20.82 -6.09 -61.98
C LEU A 6 19.56 -6.44 -61.20
N LEU A 7 19.72 -7.35 -60.23
CA LEU A 7 18.77 -7.61 -59.17
C LEU A 7 19.01 -6.54 -58.08
N ALA A 8 18.09 -5.60 -57.94
CA ALA A 8 18.04 -4.73 -56.78
C ALA A 8 17.39 -5.51 -55.62
N PHE A 9 18.20 -5.87 -54.61
CA PHE A 9 17.69 -6.40 -53.36
C PHE A 9 17.12 -5.24 -52.53
N ALA A 10 15.80 -5.20 -52.37
CA ALA A 10 15.16 -4.41 -51.33
C ALA A 10 15.28 -5.18 -50.00
N LEU A 11 16.08 -4.68 -49.06
CA LEU A 11 16.03 -5.12 -47.67
C LEU A 11 14.74 -4.56 -47.05
N ALA A 12 13.79 -5.44 -46.76
CA ALA A 12 12.72 -5.14 -45.81
C ALA A 12 13.32 -5.26 -44.40
N ALA A 13 13.42 -4.15 -43.68
CA ALA A 13 13.67 -4.17 -42.25
C ALA A 13 12.41 -4.69 -41.56
N ILE A 14 12.51 -5.84 -40.91
CA ILE A 14 11.47 -6.35 -40.01
C ILE A 14 11.59 -5.52 -38.73
N GLN A 15 10.66 -4.58 -38.54
CA GLN A 15 10.51 -3.90 -37.25
C GLN A 15 9.84 -4.90 -36.29
N TRP A 16 10.59 -5.30 -35.28
CA TRP A 16 10.05 -5.95 -34.10
C TRP A 16 9.25 -4.90 -33.33
N VAL A 17 7.93 -5.02 -33.36
CA VAL A 17 7.09 -4.36 -32.36
C VAL A 17 7.35 -5.11 -31.06
N LYS A 18 8.00 -4.45 -30.10
CA LYS A 18 7.89 -4.87 -28.70
C LYS A 18 6.44 -4.63 -28.31
N ALA A 19 5.75 -5.69 -27.89
CA ALA A 19 4.58 -5.51 -27.05
C ALA A 19 5.15 -5.10 -25.69
N ASP A 20 5.08 -3.81 -25.36
CA ASP A 20 5.15 -3.38 -23.97
C ASP A 20 3.81 -3.83 -23.36
N ASP A 21 3.87 -4.87 -22.55
CA ASP A 21 2.77 -5.34 -21.71
C ASP A 21 2.67 -4.39 -20.51
N ASP A 22 2.26 -3.15 -20.81
CA ASP A 22 2.10 -2.07 -19.84
C ASP A 22 0.70 -2.17 -19.25
N THR A 23 0.42 -3.31 -18.62
CA THR A 23 -0.74 -3.42 -17.73
C THR A 23 -0.23 -2.94 -16.38
N PRO A 24 -0.62 -1.73 -15.91
CA PRO A 24 -0.12 -1.22 -14.65
C PRO A 24 -0.40 -2.26 -13.57
N ALA A 25 0.63 -2.64 -12.81
CA ALA A 25 0.38 -3.44 -11.63
C ALA A 25 -0.61 -2.68 -10.76
N HIS A 26 -1.57 -3.39 -10.16
CA HIS A 26 -2.58 -2.74 -9.31
C HIS A 26 -1.88 -1.88 -8.24
N GLY A 27 -2.03 -0.56 -8.33
CA GLY A 27 -1.45 0.41 -7.39
C GLY A 27 -0.40 1.36 -7.96
N GLU A 28 0.11 1.14 -9.18
CA GLU A 28 1.15 2.02 -9.76
C GLU A 28 0.64 3.45 -10.02
N GLU A 29 -0.61 3.63 -10.46
CA GLU A 29 -1.19 4.98 -10.68
C GLU A 29 -1.40 5.75 -9.36
N GLU A 30 -1.84 5.07 -8.30
CA GLU A 30 -2.02 5.69 -6.97
C GLU A 30 -0.68 6.07 -6.33
N SER A 31 0.41 5.42 -6.75
CA SER A 31 1.73 5.69 -6.20
C SER A 31 2.33 7.02 -6.60
N GLU A 32 1.86 7.60 -7.71
CA GLU A 32 2.24 8.93 -8.17
C GLU A 32 1.47 10.05 -7.45
N GLU A 33 0.45 9.71 -6.65
CA GLU A 33 -0.50 10.67 -6.06
C GLU A 33 -0.35 10.83 -4.54
N MET A 34 0.64 10.20 -3.91
CA MET A 34 0.92 10.38 -2.48
C MET A 34 2.40 10.26 -2.14
N GLY A 35 2.79 10.86 -1.01
CA GLY A 35 4.13 10.71 -0.44
C GLY A 35 4.39 9.30 0.14
N PRO A 36 5.50 9.10 0.86
CA PRO A 36 5.89 7.78 1.34
C PRO A 36 4.86 7.15 2.30
N VAL A 37 4.21 7.98 3.13
CA VAL A 37 3.12 7.60 4.03
C VAL A 37 2.00 8.64 3.93
N ALA A 38 0.76 8.17 3.79
CA ALA A 38 -0.45 8.99 3.86
C ALA A 38 -1.47 8.37 4.79
N PHE A 39 -2.41 9.19 5.27
CA PHE A 39 -3.60 8.71 5.94
C PHE A 39 -4.61 8.19 4.91
N MET A 40 -4.92 6.90 5.00
CA MET A 40 -6.13 6.36 4.40
C MET A 40 -7.37 6.86 5.15
N TRP A 41 -7.25 6.96 6.48
CA TRP A 41 -8.31 7.47 7.34
C TRP A 41 -7.75 8.02 8.66
N PRO A 42 -8.18 9.20 9.13
CA PRO A 42 -8.99 10.19 8.43
C PRO A 42 -8.32 10.71 7.16
N GLU A 43 -9.07 11.27 6.20
CA GLU A 43 -8.48 11.71 4.93
C GLU A 43 -7.46 12.84 5.13
N ASP A 44 -6.40 12.78 4.34
CA ASP A 44 -5.34 13.78 4.32
C ASP A 44 -5.77 15.09 3.68
N ARG A 45 -5.05 16.17 4.02
CA ARG A 45 -5.03 17.35 3.16
C ARG A 45 -4.43 17.00 1.80
N GLU A 46 -4.81 17.76 0.79
CA GLU A 46 -4.30 17.56 -0.58
C GLU A 46 -2.77 17.52 -0.57
N TRP A 47 -2.22 16.41 -1.06
CA TRP A 47 -0.80 16.17 -1.14
C TRP A 47 -0.20 16.83 -2.38
N SER A 48 1.05 17.29 -2.27
CA SER A 48 1.87 17.61 -3.42
C SER A 48 3.34 17.30 -3.14
N ALA A 49 4.04 16.75 -4.13
CA ALA A 49 5.48 16.49 -4.04
C ALA A 49 6.33 17.76 -3.80
N SER A 50 5.77 18.96 -4.05
CA SER A 50 6.48 20.21 -3.76
C SER A 50 6.33 20.67 -2.31
N ASP A 51 5.30 20.21 -1.61
CA ASP A 51 4.95 20.69 -0.27
C ASP A 51 5.20 19.64 0.81
N ASP A 52 5.30 18.35 0.50
CA ASP A 52 5.33 17.24 1.48
C ASP A 52 6.52 17.26 2.47
N ASN A 53 7.64 17.89 2.10
CA ASN A 53 8.76 18.17 3.03
C ASN A 53 8.61 19.50 3.81
N THR A 54 7.49 20.19 3.67
CA THR A 54 7.22 21.50 4.30
C THR A 54 6.32 21.36 5.52
N ALA A 55 6.86 21.74 6.68
CA ALA A 55 6.10 21.76 7.92
C ALA A 55 4.96 22.82 7.90
N PRO A 56 3.86 22.60 8.65
CA PRO A 56 3.62 21.43 9.50
C PRO A 56 2.91 20.27 8.80
N CYS A 57 2.29 20.49 7.63
CA CYS A 57 1.30 19.57 7.10
C CYS A 57 1.66 18.94 5.75
N GLY A 58 2.79 19.30 5.16
CA GLY A 58 3.18 18.73 3.87
C GLY A 58 2.26 19.14 2.72
N SER A 59 1.53 20.24 2.88
CA SER A 59 0.47 20.69 2.00
C SER A 59 0.39 22.21 2.03
N SER A 60 0.03 22.80 0.89
CA SER A 60 -0.25 24.24 0.78
C SER A 60 -1.70 24.60 1.14
N GLU A 61 -2.55 23.60 1.43
CA GLU A 61 -3.96 23.80 1.76
C GLU A 61 -4.20 24.13 3.25
N GLU A 62 -5.13 25.04 3.48
CA GLU A 62 -5.71 25.33 4.80
C GLU A 62 -6.64 24.18 5.23
N PRO A 63 -6.98 24.06 6.53
CA PRO A 63 -7.94 23.06 6.98
C PRO A 63 -9.29 23.15 6.24
N GLY A 64 -9.63 22.09 5.51
CA GLY A 64 -10.84 21.99 4.68
C GLY A 64 -12.03 21.32 5.39
N GLU A 65 -12.67 20.37 4.70
CA GLU A 65 -13.72 19.54 5.27
C GLU A 65 -13.12 18.59 6.33
N ARG A 66 -13.72 18.54 7.51
CA ARG A 66 -13.21 17.80 8.66
C ARG A 66 -13.87 16.44 8.78
N THR A 67 -13.06 15.39 8.91
CA THR A 67 -13.56 14.04 9.13
C THR A 67 -14.12 13.91 10.55
N GLN A 68 -15.31 13.32 10.68
CA GLN A 68 -15.85 13.00 12.00
C GLN A 68 -14.97 11.92 12.68
N PHE A 69 -14.49 12.21 13.88
CA PHE A 69 -13.58 11.31 14.61
C PHE A 69 -14.15 10.97 15.99
N PRO A 70 -14.21 9.71 16.41
CA PRO A 70 -14.91 9.35 17.63
C PRO A 70 -14.13 9.79 18.87
N LEU A 71 -14.83 10.29 19.88
CA LEU A 71 -14.25 10.60 21.20
C LEU A 71 -13.71 9.36 21.95
N THR A 72 -14.09 8.15 21.54
CA THR A 72 -13.60 6.92 22.14
C THR A 72 -13.30 5.88 21.08
N ARG A 73 -12.22 5.10 21.25
CA ARG A 73 -11.84 4.01 20.34
C ARG A 73 -11.61 4.51 18.89
N GLY A 74 -10.99 5.68 18.75
CA GLY A 74 -10.51 6.15 17.46
C GLY A 74 -9.33 5.32 16.95
N ALA A 75 -9.09 5.39 15.65
CA ALA A 75 -7.96 4.74 15.01
C ALA A 75 -7.45 5.60 13.84
N LEU A 76 -6.21 5.39 13.44
CA LEU A 76 -5.65 5.88 12.18
C LEU A 76 -5.45 4.68 11.27
N ALA A 77 -5.80 4.81 10.00
CA ALA A 77 -5.43 3.89 8.95
C ALA A 77 -4.46 4.62 8.02
N LEU A 78 -3.31 4.01 7.77
CA LEU A 78 -2.23 4.55 6.96
C LEU A 78 -2.02 3.68 5.72
N VAL A 79 -1.65 4.32 4.61
CA VAL A 79 -1.04 3.68 3.45
C VAL A 79 0.44 4.03 3.48
N ILE A 80 1.30 3.03 3.28
CA ILE A 80 2.74 3.16 3.26
C ILE A 80 3.23 2.64 1.91
N GLN A 81 3.85 3.51 1.11
CA GLN A 81 4.39 3.14 -0.19
C GLN A 81 5.86 2.79 -0.10
N ASP A 82 6.58 3.43 0.81
CA ASP A 82 8.02 3.30 0.94
C ASP A 82 8.42 3.25 2.43
N ASP A 83 9.57 2.64 2.69
CA ASP A 83 10.10 2.48 4.04
C ASP A 83 10.19 3.86 4.72
N SER A 84 9.63 3.94 5.92
CA SER A 84 9.54 5.20 6.66
C SER A 84 9.94 5.02 8.11
N TRP A 85 10.78 5.92 8.62
CA TRP A 85 11.39 5.85 9.93
C TRP A 85 11.02 7.04 10.82
N ASN A 86 11.27 6.89 12.12
CA ASN A 86 11.11 7.95 13.11
C ASN A 86 9.72 8.60 13.08
N VAL A 87 8.69 7.78 12.96
CA VAL A 87 7.32 8.23 12.77
C VAL A 87 6.76 8.77 14.09
N ASP A 88 6.43 10.05 14.07
CA ASP A 88 5.76 10.77 15.15
C ASP A 88 4.32 11.09 14.73
N VAL A 89 3.36 10.71 15.58
CA VAL A 89 1.95 11.08 15.43
C VAL A 89 1.59 12.10 16.50
N SER A 90 1.21 13.30 16.07
CA SER A 90 0.91 14.43 16.94
C SER A 90 -0.47 15.02 16.65
N ILE A 91 -1.00 15.85 17.55
CA ILE A 91 -2.31 16.46 17.43
C ILE A 91 -2.29 17.91 17.89
N ALA A 92 -3.03 18.77 17.19
CA ALA A 92 -3.30 20.14 17.62
C ALA A 92 -4.81 20.33 17.81
N TYR A 93 -5.24 20.79 18.99
CA TYR A 93 -6.66 21.05 19.31
C TYR A 93 -7.07 22.49 18.96
N GLN A 94 -6.72 22.91 17.74
CA GLN A 94 -7.06 24.23 17.19
C GLN A 94 -7.62 24.09 15.77
N ASN A 95 -8.32 25.13 15.32
CA ASN A 95 -8.96 25.12 14.01
C ASN A 95 -7.98 25.21 12.85
N ASP A 96 -6.80 25.79 13.07
CA ASP A 96 -5.81 26.03 12.03
C ASP A 96 -4.41 26.07 12.65
N PRO A 97 -3.73 24.92 12.79
CA PRO A 97 -2.34 24.87 13.20
C PRO A 97 -1.41 25.28 12.07
N SER A 98 -0.46 26.15 12.40
CA SER A 98 0.43 26.80 11.43
C SER A 98 1.91 26.48 11.66
N GLU A 99 2.26 25.90 12.81
CA GLU A 99 3.63 25.53 13.15
C GLU A 99 3.70 24.22 13.93
N ASN A 100 4.86 23.54 13.88
CA ASN A 100 5.07 22.29 14.62
C ASN A 100 4.89 22.42 16.14
N SER A 101 5.04 23.63 16.70
CA SER A 101 4.81 23.90 18.12
C SER A 101 3.33 23.92 18.53
N ASP A 102 2.41 23.98 17.58
CA ASP A 102 0.96 23.87 17.84
C ASP A 102 0.55 22.43 18.20
N PHE A 103 1.41 21.45 17.90
CA PHE A 103 1.12 20.03 18.03
C PHE A 103 1.74 19.43 19.30
N GLU A 104 0.99 18.56 19.96
CA GLU A 104 1.44 17.71 21.06
C GLU A 104 1.40 16.23 20.67
N THR A 105 2.24 15.40 21.29
CA THR A 105 2.32 13.97 20.95
C THR A 105 0.99 13.26 21.24
N LEU A 106 0.42 12.64 20.21
CA LEU A 106 -0.82 11.87 20.30
C LEU A 106 -0.53 10.40 20.62
N ILE A 107 0.34 9.76 19.83
CA ILE A 107 0.75 8.37 20.05
C ILE A 107 2.11 8.36 20.73
N THR A 108 2.11 8.00 22.02
CA THR A 108 3.33 8.01 22.85
C THR A 108 4.22 6.78 22.64
N THR A 109 3.69 5.73 22.03
CA THR A 109 4.50 4.57 21.64
C THR A 109 5.23 4.92 20.35
N ARG A 110 6.57 4.95 20.41
CA ARG A 110 7.38 5.24 19.24
C ARG A 110 7.13 4.20 18.14
N ILE A 111 6.70 4.67 16.98
CA ILE A 111 6.68 3.89 15.74
C ILE A 111 8.07 4.07 15.13
N ALA A 112 8.91 3.05 15.27
CA ALA A 112 10.30 3.15 14.84
C ALA A 112 10.42 3.16 13.31
N GLU A 113 9.59 2.36 12.67
CA GLU A 113 9.63 2.02 11.26
C GLU A 113 8.23 1.61 10.79
N LEU A 114 7.93 1.90 9.54
CA LEU A 114 6.77 1.47 8.79
C LEU A 114 7.28 0.85 7.47
N ASP A 115 6.94 -0.41 7.26
CA ASP A 115 7.17 -1.11 5.99
C ASP A 115 6.01 -0.82 5.01
N PRO A 116 6.25 -0.89 3.70
CA PRO A 116 5.20 -0.71 2.69
C PRO A 116 3.99 -1.63 2.91
N GLY A 117 2.79 -1.07 2.74
CA GLY A 117 1.52 -1.74 2.95
C GLY A 117 0.49 -0.86 3.65
N HIS A 118 -0.26 -1.44 4.58
CA HIS A 118 -1.25 -0.73 5.38
C HIS A 118 -1.02 -0.97 6.87
N ALA A 119 -1.13 0.10 7.65
CA ALA A 119 -0.99 0.04 9.09
C ALA A 119 -2.14 0.75 9.78
N CYS A 120 -2.59 0.18 10.89
CA CYS A 120 -3.63 0.74 11.71
C CYS A 120 -3.17 0.92 13.16
N TYR A 121 -3.40 2.12 13.68
CA TYR A 121 -3.01 2.51 15.02
C TYR A 121 -4.22 2.96 15.83
N SER A 122 -4.38 2.42 17.03
CA SER A 122 -5.38 2.92 17.98
C SER A 122 -4.97 4.29 18.50
N VAL A 123 -5.92 5.22 18.51
CA VAL A 123 -5.74 6.58 19.03
C VAL A 123 -6.28 6.65 20.46
N PRO A 124 -5.51 7.19 21.42
CA PRO A 124 -6.00 7.36 22.79
C PRO A 124 -7.17 8.37 22.83
N ASP A 125 -8.07 8.18 23.80
CA ASP A 125 -9.15 9.13 24.04
C ASP A 125 -8.55 10.51 24.38
N PRO A 126 -9.14 11.62 23.87
CA PRO A 126 -8.58 12.95 24.05
C PRO A 126 -8.73 13.44 25.51
N PRO A 127 -8.05 14.55 25.89
CA PRO A 127 -8.24 15.22 27.17
C PRO A 127 -9.72 15.51 27.48
N ARG A 128 -10.07 15.58 28.78
CA ARG A 128 -11.47 15.64 29.23
C ARG A 128 -12.23 16.91 28.83
N ASP A 129 -11.50 17.96 28.44
CA ASP A 129 -12.02 19.23 27.95
C ASP A 129 -12.31 19.23 26.44
N VAL A 130 -11.87 18.19 25.71
CA VAL A 130 -12.28 17.93 24.33
C VAL A 130 -13.66 17.28 24.32
N ILE A 131 -14.58 17.86 23.56
CA ILE A 131 -16.00 17.47 23.55
C ILE A 131 -16.51 17.29 22.12
N ASP A 132 -17.75 16.81 22.00
CA ASP A 132 -18.48 16.72 20.73
C ASP A 132 -18.48 18.09 20.02
N GLY A 133 -17.97 18.12 18.80
CA GLY A 133 -17.79 19.31 17.97
C GLY A 133 -16.40 19.99 18.07
N THR A 134 -15.49 19.51 18.91
CA THR A 134 -14.13 20.08 18.98
C THR A 134 -13.34 19.72 17.71
N ASN A 135 -12.82 20.74 17.03
CA ASN A 135 -11.92 20.55 15.89
C ASN A 135 -10.50 20.26 16.36
N ALA A 136 -9.80 19.40 15.62
CA ALA A 136 -8.40 19.11 15.83
C ALA A 136 -7.73 18.71 14.50
N THR A 137 -6.40 18.75 14.46
CA THR A 137 -5.61 18.31 13.31
C THR A 137 -4.61 17.28 13.77
N ILE A 138 -4.58 16.11 13.15
CA ILE A 138 -3.60 15.06 13.42
C ILE A 138 -2.46 15.24 12.42
N GLN A 139 -1.23 15.22 12.90
CA GLN A 139 -0.02 15.36 12.09
C GLN A 139 0.76 14.06 12.11
N LEU A 140 1.22 13.64 10.93
CA LEU A 140 2.34 12.73 10.76
C LEU A 140 3.60 13.52 10.48
N ARG A 141 4.69 13.14 11.15
CA ARG A 141 6.05 13.55 10.81
C ARG A 141 6.94 12.32 10.79
N TYR A 142 7.64 12.10 9.70
CA TYR A 142 8.47 10.92 9.52
C TYR A 142 9.64 11.21 8.59
N THR A 143 10.58 10.27 8.48
CA THR A 143 11.69 10.34 7.54
C THR A 143 11.65 9.19 6.56
N SER A 144 11.94 9.43 5.29
CA SER A 144 12.07 8.42 4.24
C SER A 144 13.14 8.87 3.24
N ASP A 145 13.72 7.95 2.48
CA ASP A 145 14.64 8.24 1.37
C ASP A 145 13.99 8.16 -0.02
N PHE A 146 12.64 8.15 -0.03
CA PHE A 146 11.79 8.25 -1.21
C PHE A 146 12.29 9.31 -2.20
N ASP A 147 12.36 8.92 -3.47
CA ASP A 147 12.80 9.70 -4.64
C ASP A 147 14.24 10.25 -4.65
N THR A 148 14.94 10.37 -3.51
CA THR A 148 16.22 11.12 -3.43
C THR A 148 17.43 10.35 -2.91
N ASP A 149 17.31 9.05 -2.57
CA ASP A 149 18.37 8.23 -1.92
C ASP A 149 18.90 8.86 -0.60
N THR A 150 18.20 9.88 -0.08
CA THR A 150 18.57 10.63 1.12
C THR A 150 17.40 10.77 2.05
N ASN A 151 17.63 10.51 3.34
CA ASN A 151 16.57 10.63 4.34
C ASN A 151 16.12 12.09 4.51
N GLU A 152 14.94 12.40 4.01
CA GLU A 152 14.25 13.68 4.12
C GLU A 152 13.12 13.59 5.14
N THR A 153 12.63 14.72 5.65
CA THR A 153 11.50 14.75 6.60
C THR A 153 10.23 15.10 5.86
N PHE A 154 9.23 14.25 6.01
CA PHE A 154 7.92 14.40 5.38
C PHE A 154 6.85 14.71 6.44
N TYR A 155 5.79 15.35 5.99
CA TYR A 155 4.66 15.78 6.79
C TYR A 155 3.36 15.41 6.09
N ALA A 156 2.34 15.07 6.87
CA ALA A 156 0.97 14.93 6.41
C ALA A 156 0.02 15.34 7.52
N CYS A 157 -1.15 15.87 7.18
CA CYS A 157 -2.15 16.29 8.14
C CYS A 157 -3.54 15.79 7.76
N ALA A 158 -4.25 15.27 8.76
CA ALA A 158 -5.65 14.93 8.65
C ALA A 158 -6.49 15.79 9.60
N ASP A 159 -7.46 16.52 9.06
CA ASP A 159 -8.33 17.41 9.83
C ASP A 159 -9.57 16.68 10.33
N ILE A 160 -9.83 16.79 11.63
CA ILE A 160 -10.94 16.10 12.28
C ILE A 160 -11.87 17.03 13.05
N THR A 161 -13.08 16.56 13.27
CA THR A 161 -14.01 17.07 14.29
C THR A 161 -14.41 15.92 15.19
N TYR A 162 -14.13 16.05 16.49
CA TYR A 162 -14.52 15.04 17.46
C TYR A 162 -16.05 14.91 17.54
N VAL A 163 -16.53 13.68 17.53
CA VAL A 163 -17.95 13.37 17.68
C VAL A 163 -18.19 12.36 18.79
N SER A 164 -19.36 12.45 19.43
CA SER A 164 -19.77 11.45 20.42
C SER A 164 -19.84 10.06 19.80
N SER A 165 -19.40 9.03 20.52
CA SER A 165 -19.38 7.63 20.03
C SER A 165 -20.78 7.09 19.70
N ALA A 166 -21.84 7.73 20.19
CA ALA A 166 -23.22 7.39 19.85
C ALA A 166 -23.66 7.91 18.48
N ARG A 167 -22.92 8.85 17.90
CA ARG A 167 -23.15 9.46 16.57
C ARG A 167 -22.12 9.05 15.54
N PHE A 168 -21.11 8.28 15.92
CA PHE A 168 -20.09 7.78 15.02
C PHE A 168 -20.54 6.43 14.45
N ASP A 169 -20.83 6.40 13.15
CA ASP A 169 -21.28 5.21 12.40
C ASP A 169 -20.34 4.82 11.25
N THR A 170 -19.22 5.53 11.09
CA THR A 170 -18.19 5.21 10.10
C THR A 170 -17.46 3.93 10.48
N GLU A 171 -17.40 2.98 9.55
CA GLU A 171 -16.51 1.83 9.64
C GLU A 171 -15.10 2.27 9.22
N ILE A 172 -14.19 2.31 10.19
CA ILE A 172 -12.79 2.71 9.94
C ILE A 172 -12.11 1.57 9.16
N PRO A 173 -11.47 1.83 8.00
CA PRO A 173 -10.78 0.82 7.18
C PRO A 173 -9.45 0.40 7.83
N CYS A 174 -9.52 -0.15 9.03
CA CYS A 174 -8.39 -0.47 9.88
C CYS A 174 -7.93 -1.91 9.65
N PHE A 175 -6.84 -2.10 8.92
CA PHE A 175 -6.20 -3.39 8.72
C PHE A 175 -4.68 -3.24 8.64
N ASN A 176 -3.96 -4.31 8.98
CA ASN A 176 -2.50 -4.37 8.94
C ASN A 176 -2.07 -5.40 7.91
N VAL A 177 -1.35 -4.97 6.87
CA VAL A 177 -0.70 -5.86 5.89
C VAL A 177 0.60 -5.22 5.44
N THR A 178 1.61 -6.05 5.20
CA THR A 178 2.91 -5.64 4.65
C THR A 178 3.04 -6.21 3.23
N SER A 179 3.75 -5.50 2.37
CA SER A 179 3.91 -5.87 0.95
C SER A 179 4.56 -7.24 0.74
N ASP A 180 5.46 -7.65 1.65
CA ASP A 180 6.10 -8.96 1.67
C ASP A 180 5.14 -10.14 1.86
N ASN A 181 3.93 -9.90 2.38
CA ASN A 181 2.89 -10.90 2.54
C ASN A 181 2.17 -11.22 1.22
N PHE A 182 2.41 -10.45 0.17
CA PHE A 182 1.91 -10.73 -1.18
C PHE A 182 2.98 -11.43 -2.00
N THR A 183 3.04 -12.76 -1.90
CA THR A 183 3.68 -13.55 -2.95
C THR A 183 2.75 -13.54 -4.16
N ALA A 184 3.16 -12.90 -5.26
CA ALA A 184 2.53 -13.13 -6.54
C ALA A 184 2.42 -14.65 -6.72
N SER A 185 1.21 -15.14 -7.02
CA SER A 185 1.12 -16.52 -7.49
C SER A 185 1.88 -16.52 -8.80
N ASP A 186 3.04 -17.16 -8.83
CA ASP A 186 3.71 -17.47 -10.09
C ASP A 186 2.65 -18.20 -10.92
N ASP A 187 2.09 -17.53 -11.93
CA ASP A 187 1.24 -18.18 -12.91
C ASP A 187 2.08 -19.31 -13.48
N ASP A 188 1.66 -20.56 -13.20
CA ASP A 188 2.27 -21.76 -13.73
C ASP A 188 2.44 -21.56 -15.24
N GLU A 189 3.69 -21.38 -15.70
CA GLU A 189 4.05 -21.47 -17.11
C GLU A 189 3.76 -22.90 -17.57
N ASP A 190 2.52 -23.15 -18.01
CA ASP A 190 2.13 -24.33 -18.76
C ASP A 190 2.95 -24.33 -20.07
N GLU A 191 4.15 -24.89 -20.04
CA GLU A 191 4.89 -25.27 -21.24
C GLU A 191 4.13 -26.38 -21.97
N GLU A 192 3.21 -25.98 -22.85
CA GLU A 192 2.65 -26.84 -23.89
C GLU A 192 3.71 -27.14 -24.96
N ASP A 193 4.57 -28.12 -24.72
CA ASP A 193 5.36 -28.75 -25.77
C ASP A 193 4.60 -29.95 -26.37
N ALA A 194 3.79 -29.65 -27.38
CA ALA A 194 3.14 -30.64 -28.23
C ALA A 194 4.01 -30.96 -29.47
N ALA A 195 4.63 -32.15 -29.50
CA ALA A 195 4.91 -32.87 -30.76
C ALA A 195 5.00 -34.39 -30.56
N GLY A 196 3.96 -35.11 -31.03
CA GLY A 196 3.94 -36.57 -31.19
C GLY A 196 4.94 -37.08 -32.25
N SER A 197 5.13 -38.37 -32.54
CA SER A 197 4.33 -39.60 -32.46
C SER A 197 5.30 -40.74 -32.90
N LEU A 198 5.35 -41.96 -32.33
CA LEU A 198 4.58 -43.16 -32.76
C LEU A 198 5.13 -44.44 -32.06
N ARG A 199 4.22 -45.23 -31.46
CA ARG A 199 3.99 -46.71 -31.47
C ARG A 199 5.21 -47.66 -31.67
N SER A 200 5.39 -48.83 -31.04
CA SER A 200 4.41 -49.82 -30.54
C SER A 200 5.12 -50.98 -29.77
N ASN A 201 4.48 -51.45 -28.69
CA ASN A 201 4.28 -52.83 -28.20
C ASN A 201 5.45 -53.82 -27.97
N THR A 202 5.58 -54.37 -26.75
CA THR A 202 5.29 -55.80 -26.36
C THR A 202 5.68 -56.00 -24.88
N GLY A 203 4.79 -56.62 -24.09
CA GLY A 203 4.86 -56.58 -22.63
C GLY A 203 5.70 -57.64 -21.92
N THR A 204 5.74 -57.51 -20.59
CA THR A 204 6.00 -58.62 -19.66
C THR A 204 5.38 -58.33 -18.29
N VAL A 205 4.91 -59.41 -17.68
CA VAL A 205 4.09 -59.56 -16.48
C VAL A 205 4.85 -59.22 -15.19
N GLY A 206 4.17 -58.63 -14.20
CA GLY A 206 4.69 -58.50 -12.83
C GLY A 206 3.63 -58.08 -11.82
N LEU A 207 2.85 -59.06 -11.31
CA LEU A 207 2.11 -58.97 -10.04
C LEU A 207 3.07 -58.59 -8.89
N VAL A 208 2.64 -57.81 -7.87
CA VAL A 208 2.39 -58.28 -6.48
C VAL A 208 1.54 -57.26 -5.68
N ALA A 209 0.43 -57.77 -5.14
CA ALA A 209 -0.37 -57.46 -3.95
C ALA A 209 -0.32 -56.08 -3.25
N GLY A 210 -1.53 -55.54 -3.02
CA GLY A 210 -1.78 -54.46 -2.08
C GLY A 210 -2.06 -54.91 -0.64
N PHE A 211 -2.20 -53.92 0.25
CA PHE A 211 -2.90 -54.04 1.52
C PHE A 211 -3.67 -52.73 1.80
N VAL A 212 -5.00 -52.85 1.81
CA VAL A 212 -5.94 -51.85 2.33
C VAL A 212 -6.13 -52.18 3.81
N ALA A 213 -5.85 -51.23 4.71
CA ALA A 213 -6.23 -51.33 6.11
C ALA A 213 -7.44 -50.41 6.37
N LEU A 214 -8.59 -51.03 6.60
CA LEU A 214 -9.81 -50.41 7.14
C LEU A 214 -9.89 -50.65 8.65
N GLY A 215 -10.50 -49.70 9.36
CA GLY A 215 -11.10 -49.91 10.68
C GLY A 215 -10.36 -49.19 11.81
N SER A 216 -11.02 -48.62 12.81
CA SER A 216 -12.42 -48.73 13.23
C SER A 216 -12.73 -47.58 14.18
N TRP A 217 -13.92 -47.02 14.07
CA TRP A 217 -14.53 -46.22 15.13
C TRP A 217 -14.81 -47.12 16.33
N LEU A 218 -14.55 -46.64 17.55
CA LEU A 218 -15.28 -47.07 18.74
C LEU A 218 -15.30 -45.97 19.81
N LEU A 219 -16.52 -45.78 20.31
CA LEU A 219 -16.94 -44.91 21.40
C LEU A 219 -16.15 -45.15 22.70
N LEU A 220 -15.86 -44.06 23.41
CA LEU A 220 -16.15 -43.85 24.83
C LEU A 220 -16.07 -42.36 25.15
#